data_AF-A0A8T5MGU4-F1
#
_entry.id   AF-A0A8T5MGU4-F1
#
_cell.length_a   1.000
_cell.length_b   1.000
_cell.length_c   1.000
_cell.angle_alpha   90.00
_cell.angle_beta   90.00
_cell.angle_gamma   90.00
#
_symmetry.space_group_name_H-M   'P 1'
#
loop_
_entity.id
_entity.type
_entity.pdbx_description
1 polymer ?
#
loop_
_entity_poly.entity_id
_entity_poly.type
_entity_poly.pdbx_seq_one_letter_code
_entity_poly.pdbx_strand_id
1 'polypeptide(L)'
;MEKENPNVDKVYMEEKDKFESDIEAWEWCYSRFKSKIDKIVEYERRVERLEAQLRDRERIVDLKFKEERTNLLILIVIFVIASVIFVKITSQSQNVWAYFITGLLIGTGWTVIIKVVKRSEESLK
;
A
#
# COMPACT_ATOMS: atom_id res chain seq x y z
N MET A 1 63.38 40.86 3.50
CA MET A 1 62.84 40.97 2.14
C MET A 1 62.77 39.56 1.59
N GLU A 2 61.68 38.88 1.91
CA GLU A 2 61.40 37.53 1.43
C GLU A 2 61.01 37.67 -0.04
N LYS A 3 61.81 37.09 -0.94
CA LYS A 3 61.57 37.16 -2.38
C LYS A 3 60.38 36.25 -2.66
N GLU A 4 59.20 36.82 -2.88
CA GLU A 4 58.06 36.12 -3.46
C GLU A 4 58.54 35.36 -4.70
N ASN A 5 58.30 34.04 -4.71
CA ASN A 5 58.75 33.15 -5.76
C ASN A 5 57.77 33.26 -6.93
N PRO A 6 58.14 33.94 -8.04
CA PRO A 6 57.22 34.31 -9.11
C PRO A 6 56.65 33.12 -9.88
N ASN A 7 57.09 31.90 -9.57
CA ASN A 7 56.60 30.66 -10.15
C ASN A 7 55.35 30.14 -9.41
N VAL A 8 55.25 30.37 -8.10
CA VAL A 8 54.09 29.94 -7.29
C VAL A 8 52.89 30.84 -7.57
N ASP A 9 53.10 32.15 -7.66
CA ASP A 9 52.03 33.10 -7.98
C ASP A 9 51.47 32.89 -9.39
N LYS A 10 52.30 32.49 -10.35
CA LYS A 10 51.84 32.17 -11.70
C LYS A 10 50.97 30.91 -11.75
N VAL A 11 51.37 29.87 -11.02
CA VAL A 11 50.58 28.63 -10.91
C VAL A 11 49.25 28.89 -10.20
N TYR A 12 49.25 29.68 -9.12
CA TYR A 12 48.03 30.08 -8.42
C TYR A 12 47.08 30.90 -9.29
N MET A 13 47.60 31.85 -10.08
CA MET A 13 46.78 32.64 -10.99
C MET A 13 46.21 31.78 -12.12
N GLU A 14 46.99 30.86 -12.69
CA GLU A 14 46.53 29.95 -13.75
C GLU A 14 45.47 28.94 -13.26
N GLU A 15 45.60 28.45 -12.02
CA GLU A 15 44.57 27.60 -11.40
C GLU A 15 43.31 28.39 -11.05
N LYS A 16 43.46 29.64 -10.58
CA LYS A 16 42.33 30.53 -10.28
C LYS A 16 41.53 30.84 -11.54
N ASP A 17 42.21 31.16 -12.65
CA ASP A 17 41.56 31.47 -13.93
C ASP A 17 40.80 30.25 -14.48
N LYS A 18 41.34 29.03 -14.34
CA LYS A 18 40.62 27.80 -14.67
C LYS A 18 39.38 27.60 -13.81
N PHE A 19 39.49 27.86 -12.51
CA PHE A 19 38.39 27.70 -11.57
C PHE A 19 37.27 28.72 -11.84
N GLU A 20 37.60 29.97 -12.15
CA GLU A 20 36.64 31.00 -12.58
C GLU A 20 35.95 30.60 -13.90
N SER A 21 36.70 30.09 -14.88
CA SER A 21 36.13 29.60 -16.14
C SER A 21 35.17 28.41 -15.94
N ASP A 22 35.50 27.48 -15.03
CA ASP A 22 34.65 26.34 -14.72
C ASP A 22 33.37 26.78 -14.00
N ILE A 23 33.46 27.76 -13.09
CA ILE A 23 32.29 28.37 -12.43
C ILE A 23 31.38 29.03 -13.45
N GLU A 24 31.92 29.83 -14.38
CA GLU A 24 31.12 30.48 -15.43
C GLU A 24 30.41 29.46 -16.34
N ALA A 25 31.11 28.38 -16.70
CA ALA A 25 30.53 27.28 -17.48
C ALA A 25 29.38 26.58 -16.72
N TRP A 26 29.55 26.40 -15.41
CA TRP A 26 28.52 25.85 -14.52
C TRP A 26 27.32 26.79 -14.37
N GLU A 27 27.54 28.09 -14.19
CA GLU A 27 26.47 29.09 -14.09
C GLU A 27 25.68 29.18 -15.40
N TRP A 28 26.35 29.13 -16.54
CA TRP A 28 25.70 29.09 -17.85
C TRP A 28 24.86 27.81 -18.02
N CYS A 29 25.41 26.65 -17.67
CA CYS A 29 24.68 25.38 -17.72
C CYS A 29 23.47 25.41 -16.79
N TYR A 30 23.63 25.87 -15.55
CA TYR A 30 22.56 26.00 -14.59
C TYR A 30 21.48 26.95 -15.10
N SER A 31 21.84 28.15 -15.58
CA SER A 31 20.91 29.11 -16.19
C SER A 31 20.10 28.49 -17.33
N ARG A 32 20.77 27.79 -18.25
CA ARG A 32 20.15 27.18 -19.43
C ARG A 32 19.19 26.03 -19.07
N PHE A 33 19.50 25.27 -18.03
CA PHE A 33 18.73 24.10 -17.64
C PHE A 33 17.88 24.29 -16.37
N LYS A 34 17.92 25.46 -15.74
CA LYS A 34 17.19 25.79 -14.51
C LYS A 34 15.72 25.39 -14.60
N SER A 35 15.04 25.79 -15.67
CA SER A 35 13.63 25.45 -15.87
C SER A 35 13.38 23.93 -15.99
N LYS A 36 14.33 23.15 -16.51
CA LYS A 36 14.22 21.70 -16.56
C LYS A 36 14.48 21.07 -15.19
N ILE A 37 15.45 21.58 -14.45
CA ILE A 37 15.75 21.16 -13.07
C ILE A 37 14.55 21.45 -12.16
N ASP A 38 13.96 22.64 -12.26
CA ASP A 38 12.76 23.03 -11.51
C ASP A 38 11.59 22.07 -11.79
N LYS A 39 11.41 21.67 -13.06
CA LYS A 39 10.39 20.67 -13.44
C LYS A 39 10.68 19.29 -12.88
N ILE A 40 11.95 18.86 -12.82
CA ILE A 40 12.32 17.58 -12.20
C ILE A 40 11.96 17.59 -10.73
N VAL A 41 12.32 18.64 -10.00
CA VAL A 41 11.97 18.80 -8.58
C VAL A 41 10.45 18.82 -8.38
N GLU A 42 9.71 19.48 -9.27
CA GLU A 42 8.24 19.47 -9.24
C GLU A 42 7.67 18.06 -9.46
N TYR A 43 8.20 17.31 -10.43
CA TYR A 43 7.79 15.94 -10.69
C TYR A 43 8.14 15.00 -9.54
N GLU A 44 9.31 15.12 -8.93
CA GLU A 44 9.69 14.34 -7.74
C GLU A 44 8.71 14.57 -6.59
N ARG A 45 8.39 15.84 -6.27
CA ARG A 45 7.36 16.17 -5.27
C ARG A 45 5.98 15.64 -5.63
N ARG A 46 5.65 15.56 -6.92
CA ARG A 46 4.37 15.01 -7.38
C ARG A 46 4.34 13.49 -7.24
N VAL A 47 5.42 12.80 -7.57
CA VAL A 47 5.58 11.35 -7.37
C VAL A 47 5.47 11.02 -5.88
N GLU A 48 6.19 11.74 -5.02
CA GLU A 48 6.16 11.51 -3.57
C GLU A 48 4.73 11.67 -2.99
N ARG A 49 4.01 12.71 -3.42
CA ARG A 49 2.59 12.89 -3.04
C ARG A 49 1.70 11.77 -3.54
N LEU A 50 1.89 11.30 -4.77
CA LEU A 50 1.10 10.20 -5.33
C LEU A 50 1.41 8.88 -4.63
N GLU A 51 2.67 8.61 -4.30
CA GLU A 51 3.06 7.44 -3.51
C GLU A 51 2.47 7.48 -2.10
N ALA A 52 2.47 8.64 -1.45
CA ALA A 52 1.82 8.80 -0.15
C ALA A 52 0.31 8.51 -0.25
N GLN A 53 -0.37 9.04 -1.26
CA GLN A 53 -1.79 8.76 -1.51
C GLN A 53 -2.08 7.29 -1.81
N LEU A 54 -1.19 6.62 -2.54
CA LEU A 54 -1.31 5.18 -2.83
C LEU A 54 -1.13 4.35 -1.56
N ARG A 55 -0.11 4.65 -0.74
CA ARG A 55 0.10 3.99 0.57
C ARG A 55 -1.10 4.14 1.49
N ASP A 56 -1.69 5.33 1.55
CA ASP A 56 -2.88 5.56 2.38
C ASP A 56 -4.10 4.80 1.85
N ARG A 57 -4.29 4.75 0.52
CA ARG A 57 -5.39 3.97 -0.07
C ARG A 57 -5.20 2.47 0.15
N GLU A 58 -4.00 1.96 -0.05
CA GLU A 58 -3.66 0.54 0.16
C GLU A 58 -3.91 0.15 1.62
N ARG A 59 -3.48 0.98 2.58
CA ARG A 59 -3.75 0.77 4.01
C ARG A 59 -5.25 0.74 4.34
N ILE A 60 -6.05 1.65 3.75
CA ILE A 60 -7.51 1.68 3.98
C ILE A 60 -8.18 0.43 3.41
N VAL A 61 -7.74 0.00 2.22
CA VAL A 61 -8.26 -1.20 1.56
C VAL A 61 -7.92 -2.45 2.37
N ASP A 62 -6.68 -2.58 2.84
CA ASP A 62 -6.24 -3.69 3.70
C ASP A 62 -7.02 -3.73 5.03
N LEU A 63 -7.24 -2.57 5.66
CA LEU A 63 -8.03 -2.50 6.90
C LEU A 63 -9.47 -2.95 6.68
N LYS A 64 -10.12 -2.52 5.59
CA LYS A 64 -11.49 -2.95 5.24
C LYS A 64 -11.56 -4.44 4.94
N PHE A 65 -10.62 -4.98 4.15
CA PHE A 65 -10.57 -6.41 3.87
C PHE A 65 -10.35 -7.25 5.14
N LYS A 66 -9.52 -6.77 6.06
CA LYS A 66 -9.26 -7.45 7.35
C LYS A 66 -10.49 -7.43 8.26
N GLU A 67 -11.20 -6.31 8.31
CA GLU A 67 -12.44 -6.18 9.07
C GLU A 67 -13.56 -7.06 8.50
N GLU A 68 -13.75 -7.07 7.17
CA GLU A 68 -14.71 -7.94 6.50
C GLU A 68 -14.41 -9.42 6.73
N ARG A 69 -13.14 -9.86 6.63
CA ARG A 69 -12.75 -11.24 6.97
C ARG A 69 -13.06 -11.60 8.41
N THR A 70 -12.77 -10.71 9.35
CA THR A 70 -13.00 -10.96 10.77
C THR A 70 -14.50 -11.10 11.06
N ASN A 71 -15.32 -10.22 10.48
CA ASN A 71 -16.78 -10.30 10.59
C ASN A 71 -17.35 -11.58 9.96
N LEU A 72 -16.83 -12.00 8.80
CA LEU A 72 -17.23 -13.26 8.17
C LEU A 72 -16.88 -14.48 9.03
N LEU A 73 -15.68 -14.52 9.62
CA LEU A 73 -15.29 -15.59 10.53
C LEU A 73 -16.19 -15.65 11.78
N ILE A 74 -16.50 -14.49 12.36
CA ILE A 74 -17.42 -14.40 13.50
C ILE A 74 -18.81 -14.95 13.12
N LEU A 75 -19.35 -14.56 11.96
CA LEU A 75 -20.64 -15.06 11.48
C LEU A 75 -20.65 -16.57 11.27
N ILE A 76 -19.57 -17.14 10.71
CA ILE A 76 -19.43 -18.59 10.53
C ILE A 76 -19.41 -19.30 11.88
N VAL A 77 -18.64 -18.80 12.85
CA VAL A 77 -18.57 -19.40 14.20
C VAL A 77 -19.94 -19.36 14.88
N ILE A 78 -20.65 -18.23 14.82
CA ILE A 78 -22.01 -18.09 15.35
C ILE A 78 -22.96 -19.08 14.67
N PHE A 79 -22.89 -19.21 13.34
CA PHE A 79 -23.71 -20.14 12.58
C PHE A 79 -23.47 -21.59 12.99
N VAL A 80 -22.21 -22.00 13.20
CA VAL A 80 -21.86 -23.34 13.66
C VAL A 80 -22.43 -23.59 15.06
N ILE A 81 -22.26 -22.66 15.99
CA ILE A 81 -22.82 -22.76 17.36
C ILE A 81 -24.34 -22.88 17.31
N ALA A 82 -25.00 -22.02 16.55
CA ALA A 82 -26.46 -22.05 16.38
C ALA A 82 -26.94 -23.38 15.79
N SER A 83 -26.22 -23.91 14.80
CA SER A 83 -26.52 -25.22 14.18
C SER A 83 -26.43 -26.35 15.19
N VAL A 84 -25.39 -26.38 16.04
CA VAL A 84 -25.24 -27.39 17.10
C VAL A 84 -26.39 -27.31 18.11
N ILE A 85 -26.77 -26.11 18.53
CA ILE A 85 -27.93 -25.90 19.42
C ILE A 85 -29.22 -26.40 18.77
N PHE A 86 -29.43 -26.08 17.48
CA PHE A 86 -30.60 -26.52 16.73
C PHE A 86 -30.69 -28.04 16.60
N VAL A 87 -29.57 -28.71 16.33
CA VAL A 87 -29.49 -30.18 16.30
C VAL A 87 -29.83 -30.75 17.67
N LYS A 88 -29.32 -30.16 18.75
CA LYS A 88 -29.61 -30.61 20.11
C LYS A 88 -31.10 -30.47 20.45
N ILE A 89 -31.72 -29.33 20.14
CA ILE A 89 -33.15 -29.10 20.38
C ILE A 89 -34.01 -30.07 19.55
N THR A 90 -33.69 -30.23 18.28
CA THR A 90 -34.47 -31.10 17.39
C THR A 90 -34.27 -32.58 17.69
N SER A 91 -33.10 -33.00 18.20
CA SER A 91 -32.86 -34.37 18.66
C SER A 91 -33.75 -34.83 19.81
N GLN A 92 -34.31 -33.88 20.58
CA GLN A 92 -35.25 -34.17 21.66
C GLN A 92 -36.70 -34.24 21.17
N SER A 93 -36.95 -33.86 19.92
CA SER A 93 -38.26 -33.89 19.29
C SER A 93 -38.50 -35.23 18.58
N GLN A 94 -39.70 -35.78 18.70
CA GLN A 94 -40.14 -36.93 17.89
C GLN A 94 -40.66 -36.50 16.50
N ASN A 95 -40.65 -35.20 16.19
CA ASN A 95 -41.19 -34.69 14.94
C ASN A 95 -40.18 -34.84 13.78
N VAL A 96 -40.43 -35.81 12.91
CA VAL A 96 -39.62 -36.08 11.70
C VAL A 96 -39.47 -34.83 10.82
N TRP A 97 -40.52 -34.00 10.72
CA TRP A 97 -40.47 -32.76 9.94
C TRP A 97 -39.51 -31.72 10.54
N ALA A 98 -39.31 -31.72 11.85
CA ALA A 98 -38.34 -30.83 12.50
C ALA A 98 -36.90 -31.17 12.10
N TYR A 99 -36.57 -32.46 11.97
CA TYR A 99 -35.26 -32.91 11.47
C TYR A 99 -35.04 -32.49 10.02
N PHE A 100 -36.05 -32.69 9.16
CA PHE A 100 -35.98 -32.32 7.75
C PHE A 100 -35.76 -30.80 7.56
N ILE A 101 -36.55 -29.97 8.25
CA ILE A 101 -36.42 -28.51 8.19
C ILE A 101 -35.06 -28.05 8.73
N THR A 102 -34.58 -28.66 9.81
CA THR A 102 -33.27 -28.32 10.40
C THR A 102 -32.12 -28.68 9.47
N GLY A 103 -32.16 -29.86 8.86
CA GLY A 103 -31.17 -30.25 7.85
C GLY A 103 -31.18 -29.33 6.64
N LEU A 104 -32.36 -28.89 6.19
CA LEU A 104 -32.51 -27.96 5.08
C LEU A 104 -31.98 -26.55 5.43
N LEU A 105 -32.24 -26.05 6.64
CA LEU A 105 -31.73 -24.75 7.12
C LEU A 105 -30.20 -24.77 7.26
N ILE A 106 -29.63 -25.83 7.83
CA ILE A 106 -28.18 -25.96 7.97
C ILE A 106 -27.53 -26.09 6.59
N GLY A 107 -28.09 -26.94 5.71
CA GLY A 107 -27.57 -27.14 4.36
C GLY A 107 -27.60 -25.87 3.52
N THR A 108 -28.73 -25.15 3.51
CA THR A 108 -28.85 -23.87 2.79
C THR A 108 -27.92 -22.80 3.37
N GLY A 109 -27.82 -22.70 4.70
CA GLY A 109 -26.85 -21.82 5.36
C GLY A 109 -25.41 -22.12 4.95
N TRP A 110 -25.03 -23.41 4.87
CA TRP A 110 -23.70 -23.81 4.45
C TRP A 110 -23.39 -23.46 2.99
N THR A 111 -24.36 -23.62 2.07
CA THR A 111 -24.17 -23.21 0.67
C THR A 111 -23.94 -21.71 0.51
N VAL A 112 -24.60 -20.89 1.32
CA VAL A 112 -24.40 -19.44 1.35
C VAL A 112 -22.99 -19.11 1.87
N ILE A 113 -22.58 -19.75 2.96
CA ILE A 113 -21.22 -19.57 3.52
C ILE A 113 -20.15 -19.92 2.49
N ILE A 114 -20.25 -21.07 1.83
CA ILE A 114 -19.29 -21.49 0.79
C ILE A 114 -19.23 -20.46 -0.34
N LYS A 115 -20.39 -19.97 -0.81
CA LYS A 115 -20.46 -18.98 -1.88
C LYS A 115 -19.82 -17.65 -1.49
N VAL A 116 -20.02 -17.22 -0.24
CA VAL A 116 -19.43 -15.99 0.30
C VAL A 116 -17.91 -16.14 0.48
N VAL A 117 -17.45 -17.27 1.02
CA VAL A 117 -16.02 -17.58 1.17
C VAL A 117 -15.32 -17.60 -0.19
N LYS A 118 -15.89 -18.31 -1.17
CA LYS A 118 -15.34 -18.36 -2.53
C LYS A 118 -15.24 -16.97 -3.18
N ARG A 119 -16.29 -16.14 -3.02
CA ARG A 119 -16.27 -14.75 -3.51
C ARG A 119 -15.16 -13.91 -2.85
N SER A 120 -14.92 -14.10 -1.55
CA SER A 120 -13.84 -13.41 -0.84
C SER A 120 -12.44 -13.84 -1.29
N GLU A 121 -12.27 -15.10 -1.70
CA GLU A 121 -11.02 -15.59 -2.27
C GLU A 121 -10.77 -15.03 -3.68
N GLU A 122 -11.83 -14.89 -4.50
CA GLU A 122 -11.75 -14.30 -5.83
C GLU A 122 -11.40 -12.81 -5.79
N SER A 123 -11.85 -12.05 -4.77
CA SER A 123 -11.47 -10.64 -4.60
C SER A 123 -10.01 -10.40 -4.19
N LEU A 124 -9.26 -11.46 -3.85
CA LEU A 124 -7.87 -11.40 -3.42
C LEU A 124 -6.87 -11.80 -4.51
N LYS A 125 -7.33 -12.26 -5.68
CA LYS A 125 -6.50 -12.56 -6.85
C LYS A 125 -6.57 -11.42 -7.86
#